data_AF-A0A2L1CEL7-F1
#
_entry.id   AF-A0A2L1CEL7-F1
#
_cell.length_a   1.000
_cell.length_b   1.000
_cell.length_c   1.000
_cell.angle_alpha   90.00
_cell.angle_beta   90.00
_cell.angle_gamma   90.00
#
_symmetry.space_group_name_H-M   'P 1'
#
loop_
_entity.id
_entity.type
_entity.pdbx_description
1 polymer ?
#
loop_
_entity_poly.entity_id
_entity_poly.type
_entity_poly.pdbx_seq_one_letter_code
_entity_poly.pdbx_strand_id
1 'polypeptide(L)'
;YSSTAHLGWMLVVLIYFPQLTILNLTLYLMMTTAMFLMLFSLSSTNINKMATSWTKNSMLPPMMMIILMSLGGLPPTSGFMPKWLILEELVKQNMTLFATMMAMLALLSLFFYLRLTYSMSLTTPPNLQNSKFLWQFNELNNQATSTMIIFSIMLLPILPTVMNLF
;
A
#
# COMPACT_ATOMS: atom_id res chain seq x y z
N TYR A 1 7.11 -6.88 8.42
CA TYR A 1 5.90 -7.73 8.34
C TYR A 1 5.15 -7.59 7.01
N SER A 2 5.02 -6.37 6.47
CA SER A 2 4.49 -6.21 5.10
C SER A 2 5.31 -7.00 4.07
N SER A 3 6.64 -6.84 4.09
CA SER A 3 7.57 -7.55 3.20
C SER A 3 7.44 -9.07 3.26
N THR A 4 7.35 -9.64 4.45
CA THR A 4 7.23 -11.10 4.64
C THR A 4 5.93 -11.64 4.06
N ALA A 5 4.82 -10.91 4.21
CA ALA A 5 3.55 -11.31 3.62
C ALA A 5 3.58 -11.24 2.09
N HIS A 6 4.09 -10.15 1.51
CA HIS A 6 4.21 -10.01 0.04
C HIS A 6 5.16 -11.04 -0.56
N LEU A 7 6.29 -11.34 0.09
CA LEU A 7 7.19 -12.43 -0.33
C LEU A 7 6.50 -13.79 -0.28
N GLY A 8 5.65 -14.05 0.73
CA GLY A 8 4.84 -15.26 0.79
C GLY A 8 3.96 -15.44 -0.45
N TRP A 9 3.29 -14.37 -0.91
CA TRP A 9 2.52 -14.38 -2.17
C TRP A 9 3.41 -14.63 -3.40
N MET A 10 4.61 -14.07 -3.44
CA MET A 10 5.55 -14.27 -4.56
C MET A 10 6.04 -15.71 -4.65
N LEU A 11 6.39 -16.33 -3.52
CA LEU A 11 6.91 -17.70 -3.49
C LEU A 11 5.89 -18.72 -4.01
N VAL A 12 4.61 -18.53 -3.70
CA VAL A 12 3.53 -19.43 -4.11
C VAL A 12 3.40 -19.51 -5.64
N VAL A 13 3.55 -18.39 -6.35
CA VAL A 13 3.34 -18.33 -7.80
C VAL A 13 4.61 -18.52 -8.61
N LEU A 14 5.77 -18.51 -7.97
CA LEU A 14 7.07 -18.66 -8.62
C LEU A 14 7.17 -19.92 -9.49
N ILE A 15 6.53 -21.02 -9.05
CA ILE A 15 6.56 -22.30 -9.76
C ILE A 15 5.58 -22.33 -10.93
N TYR A 16 4.45 -21.62 -10.82
CA TYR A 16 3.35 -21.69 -11.80
C TYR A 16 3.49 -20.66 -12.90
N PHE A 17 3.78 -19.42 -12.54
CA PHE A 17 3.87 -18.32 -13.49
C PHE A 17 4.84 -17.24 -12.98
N PRO A 18 6.15 -17.36 -13.28
CA PRO A 18 7.18 -16.51 -12.71
C PRO A 18 6.97 -15.03 -13.05
N GLN A 19 6.28 -14.71 -14.14
CA GLN A 19 6.05 -13.35 -14.57
C GLN A 19 5.08 -12.58 -13.65
N LEU A 20 4.12 -13.26 -13.03
CA LEU A 20 3.28 -12.67 -11.97
C LEU A 20 4.08 -12.36 -10.71
N THR A 21 5.16 -13.09 -10.44
CA THR A 21 6.05 -12.78 -9.30
C THR A 21 6.81 -11.48 -9.54
N ILE A 22 7.27 -11.24 -10.77
CA ILE A 22 7.92 -9.99 -11.19
C ILE A 22 6.91 -8.83 -11.09
N LEU A 23 5.66 -9.03 -11.53
CA LEU A 23 4.60 -8.04 -11.38
C LEU A 23 4.34 -7.68 -9.91
N ASN A 24 4.19 -8.68 -9.04
CA ASN A 24 3.96 -8.43 -7.61
C ASN A 24 5.16 -7.71 -6.96
N LEU A 25 6.39 -8.09 -7.33
CA LEU A 25 7.61 -7.44 -6.83
C LEU A 25 7.68 -5.97 -7.25
N THR A 26 7.44 -5.67 -8.53
CA THR A 26 7.48 -4.30 -9.06
C THR A 26 6.43 -3.41 -8.39
N LEU A 27 5.19 -3.89 -8.26
CA LEU A 27 4.12 -3.17 -7.56
C LEU A 27 4.45 -2.98 -6.06
N TYR A 28 4.98 -4.00 -5.40
CA TYR A 28 5.39 -3.90 -4.00
C TYR A 28 6.51 -2.86 -3.79
N LEU A 29 7.52 -2.84 -4.66
CA LEU A 29 8.58 -1.82 -4.62
C LEU A 29 8.03 -0.41 -4.86
N MET A 30 7.11 -0.23 -5.82
CA MET A 30 6.47 1.07 -6.05
C MET A 30 5.65 1.55 -4.84
N MET A 31 4.82 0.68 -4.25
CA MET A 31 4.01 1.05 -3.08
C MET A 31 4.87 1.35 -1.85
N THR A 32 5.92 0.56 -1.60
CA THR A 32 6.79 0.78 -0.45
C THR A 32 7.66 2.02 -0.60
N THR A 33 8.18 2.32 -1.79
CA THR A 33 8.91 3.57 -2.02
C THR A 33 8.00 4.78 -1.83
N ALA A 34 6.77 4.77 -2.34
CA ALA A 34 5.79 5.83 -2.09
C ALA A 34 5.52 6.01 -0.58
N MET A 35 5.32 4.91 0.15
CA MET A 35 5.11 4.92 1.60
C MET A 35 6.33 5.51 2.34
N PHE A 36 7.54 5.03 2.07
CA PHE A 36 8.74 5.55 2.71
C PHE A 36 9.00 7.03 2.41
N LEU A 37 8.74 7.48 1.18
CA LEU A 37 8.84 8.90 0.82
C LEU A 37 7.87 9.77 1.63
N MET A 38 6.63 9.33 1.83
CA MET A 38 5.67 10.04 2.68
C MET A 38 6.11 10.06 4.15
N LEU A 39 6.60 8.95 4.70
CA LEU A 39 7.13 8.91 6.08
C LEU A 39 8.33 9.83 6.26
N PHE A 40 9.19 9.91 5.23
CA PHE A 40 10.34 10.81 5.23
C PHE A 40 9.91 12.28 5.26
N SER A 41 8.92 12.65 4.42
CA SER A 41 8.36 14.02 4.40
C SER A 41 7.71 14.43 5.73
N LEU A 42 7.14 13.47 6.46
CA LEU A 42 6.51 13.69 7.77
C LEU A 42 7.47 13.49 8.95
N SER A 43 8.70 13.03 8.71
CA SER A 43 9.68 12.62 9.73
C SER A 43 9.11 11.76 10.87
N SER A 44 8.13 10.91 10.53
CA SER A 44 7.36 10.12 11.49
C SER A 44 7.83 8.67 11.53
N THR A 45 8.28 8.19 12.69
CA THR A 45 8.66 6.79 12.92
C THR A 45 7.67 6.01 13.78
N ASN A 46 6.83 6.72 14.55
CA ASN A 46 5.89 6.15 15.51
C ASN A 46 4.45 6.51 15.13
N ILE A 47 3.50 5.62 15.45
CA ILE A 47 2.06 5.80 15.16
C ILE A 47 1.55 7.14 15.70
N ASN A 48 1.90 7.52 16.94
CA ASN A 48 1.43 8.77 17.54
C ASN A 48 1.96 10.02 16.81
N LYS A 49 3.22 10.00 16.38
CA LYS A 49 3.81 11.12 15.61
C LYS A 49 3.17 11.24 14.22
N MET A 50 2.92 10.08 13.62
CA MET A 50 2.19 9.94 12.37
C MET A 50 0.78 10.54 12.57
N ALA A 51 0.06 10.18 13.63
CA ALA A 51 -1.31 10.63 13.87
C ALA A 51 -1.43 12.16 13.95
N THR A 52 -0.47 12.84 14.58
CA THR A 52 -0.48 14.31 14.68
C THR A 52 -0.12 15.03 13.38
N SER A 53 0.32 14.30 12.34
CA SER A 53 0.76 14.88 11.06
C SER A 53 -0.32 15.62 10.29
N TRP A 54 -1.61 15.33 10.54
CA TRP A 54 -2.74 16.05 9.94
C TRP A 54 -2.65 17.56 10.15
N THR A 55 -2.07 18.02 11.26
CA THR A 55 -1.87 19.44 11.50
C THR A 55 -0.67 20.04 10.77
N LYS A 56 0.34 19.25 10.43
CA LYS A 56 1.52 19.74 9.71
C LYS A 56 1.24 19.79 8.21
N ASN A 57 0.56 18.79 7.67
CA ASN A 57 0.18 18.75 6.26
C ASN A 57 -1.15 17.97 6.12
N SER A 58 -2.22 18.65 5.69
CA SER A 58 -3.55 18.05 5.56
C SER A 58 -3.68 17.14 4.34
N MET A 59 -2.81 17.28 3.33
CA MET A 59 -2.93 16.54 2.06
C MET A 59 -2.24 15.17 2.09
N LEU A 60 -1.17 15.01 2.89
CA LEU A 60 -0.41 13.77 2.98
C LEU A 60 -1.17 12.61 3.67
N PRO A 61 -1.86 12.80 4.81
CA PRO A 61 -2.58 11.72 5.50
C PRO A 61 -3.63 10.99 4.65
N PRO A 62 -4.51 11.65 3.87
CA PRO A 62 -5.45 10.94 3.01
C PRO A 62 -4.76 10.17 1.88
N MET A 63 -3.65 10.69 1.31
CA MET A 63 -2.87 9.95 0.30
C MET A 63 -2.19 8.72 0.89
N MET A 64 -1.63 8.87 2.09
CA MET A 64 -1.03 7.77 2.84
C MET A 64 -2.04 6.69 3.21
N MET A 65 -3.27 7.08 3.54
CA MET A 65 -4.38 6.13 3.73
C MET A 65 -4.61 5.28 2.48
N ILE A 66 -4.69 5.89 1.30
CA ILE A 66 -4.96 5.15 0.06
C ILE A 66 -3.82 4.15 -0.25
N ILE A 67 -2.56 4.51 0.02
CA ILE A 67 -1.41 3.62 -0.16
C ILE A 67 -1.40 2.46 0.85
N LEU A 68 -1.80 2.71 2.09
CA LEU A 68 -1.96 1.63 3.07
C LEU A 68 -3.07 0.65 2.63
N MET A 69 -4.16 1.16 2.03
CA MET A 69 -5.20 0.32 1.43
C MET A 69 -4.70 -0.45 0.20
N SER A 70 -3.80 0.13 -0.60
CA SER A 70 -3.22 -0.56 -1.75
C SER A 70 -2.30 -1.70 -1.32
N LEU A 71 -1.49 -1.53 -0.27
CA LEU A 71 -0.72 -2.63 0.34
C LEU A 71 -1.63 -3.73 0.89
N GLY A 72 -2.80 -3.35 1.43
CA GLY A 72 -3.86 -4.27 1.84
C GLY A 72 -4.48 -5.05 0.68
N GLY A 73 -4.47 -4.48 -0.53
CA GLY A 73 -5.05 -5.08 -1.73
C GLY A 73 -6.57 -4.98 -1.76
N LEU A 74 -7.11 -3.78 -1.53
CA LEU A 74 -8.56 -3.53 -1.65
C LEU A 74 -8.97 -3.26 -3.11
N PRO A 75 -10.16 -3.73 -3.55
CA PRO A 75 -10.68 -3.56 -4.91
C PRO A 75 -11.22 -2.14 -5.12
N PRO A 76 -10.33 -1.15 -5.27
CA PRO A 76 -10.15 -0.38 -6.50
C PRO A 76 -8.67 0.03 -6.75
N THR A 77 -7.76 -0.46 -5.92
CA THR A 77 -6.34 -0.06 -5.90
C THR A 77 -5.44 -1.03 -6.66
N SER A 78 -4.29 -0.56 -7.14
CA SER A 78 -3.34 -1.39 -7.89
C SER A 78 -2.85 -2.64 -7.14
N GLY A 79 -2.71 -2.58 -5.81
CA GLY A 79 -2.20 -3.71 -5.03
C GLY A 79 -3.16 -4.90 -4.93
N PHE A 80 -4.42 -4.74 -5.37
CA PHE A 80 -5.36 -5.85 -5.52
C PHE A 80 -5.01 -6.72 -6.75
N MET A 81 -4.55 -6.11 -7.84
CA MET A 81 -4.22 -6.78 -9.10
C MET A 81 -3.34 -8.04 -8.91
N PRO A 82 -2.15 -7.99 -8.29
CA PRO A 82 -1.30 -9.17 -8.20
C PRO A 82 -1.93 -10.26 -7.32
N LYS A 83 -2.58 -9.91 -6.21
CA LYS A 83 -3.23 -10.90 -5.34
C LYS A 83 -4.38 -11.61 -6.05
N TRP A 84 -5.18 -10.85 -6.81
CA TRP A 84 -6.29 -11.40 -7.58
C TRP A 84 -5.79 -12.38 -8.66
N LEU A 85 -4.79 -11.98 -9.44
CA LEU A 85 -4.23 -12.83 -10.50
C LEU A 85 -3.54 -14.08 -9.96
N ILE A 86 -2.85 -13.96 -8.81
CA ILE A 86 -2.29 -15.13 -8.12
C ILE A 86 -3.39 -16.12 -7.71
N LEU A 87 -4.50 -15.62 -7.16
CA LEU A 87 -5.63 -16.48 -6.78
C LEU A 87 -6.25 -17.15 -8.01
N GLU A 88 -6.35 -16.43 -9.13
CA GLU A 88 -6.84 -16.98 -10.39
C GLU A 88 -5.97 -18.15 -10.88
N GLU A 89 -4.65 -17.98 -10.89
CA GLU A 89 -3.72 -19.04 -11.28
C GLU A 89 -3.78 -20.25 -10.35
N LEU A 90 -3.91 -20.06 -9.05
CA LEU A 90 -4.07 -21.18 -8.11
C LEU A 90 -5.36 -21.96 -8.33
N VAL A 91 -6.46 -21.28 -8.68
CA VAL A 91 -7.73 -21.93 -9.01
C VAL A 91 -7.62 -22.72 -10.32
N LYS A 92 -6.91 -22.20 -11.33
CA LYS A 92 -6.62 -22.94 -12.58
C LYS A 92 -5.86 -24.25 -12.32
N GLN A 93 -5.00 -24.27 -11.31
CA GLN A 93 -4.25 -25.47 -10.89
C GLN A 93 -5.02 -26.38 -9.92
N ASN A 94 -6.34 -26.20 -9.77
CA ASN A 94 -7.22 -26.93 -8.84
C ASN A 94 -6.84 -26.80 -7.35
N MET A 95 -6.02 -25.83 -6.95
CA MET A 95 -5.61 -25.61 -5.55
C MET A 95 -6.53 -24.62 -4.83
N THR A 96 -7.84 -24.84 -4.93
CA THR A 96 -8.87 -23.92 -4.40
C THR A 96 -8.80 -23.77 -2.88
N LEU A 97 -8.61 -24.86 -2.14
CA LEU A 97 -8.49 -24.82 -0.67
C LEU A 97 -7.30 -23.94 -0.24
N PHE A 98 -6.15 -24.11 -0.90
CA PHE A 98 -4.95 -23.32 -0.60
C PHE A 98 -5.16 -21.85 -0.93
N ALA A 99 -5.79 -21.54 -2.07
CA ALA A 99 -6.14 -20.18 -2.45
C ALA A 99 -7.06 -19.50 -1.41
N THR A 100 -8.07 -20.20 -0.88
CA THR A 100 -8.97 -19.64 0.15
C THR A 100 -8.25 -19.37 1.47
N MET A 101 -7.35 -20.26 1.90
CA MET A 101 -6.54 -20.04 3.11
C MET A 101 -5.64 -18.81 2.96
N MET A 102 -4.99 -18.65 1.80
CA MET A 102 -4.16 -17.48 1.50
C MET A 102 -4.97 -16.18 1.49
N ALA A 103 -6.16 -16.20 0.90
CA ALA A 103 -7.07 -15.05 0.91
C ALA A 103 -7.49 -14.65 2.33
N MET A 104 -7.84 -15.61 3.18
CA MET A 104 -8.19 -15.35 4.59
C MET A 104 -7.00 -14.78 5.39
N LEU A 105 -5.78 -15.29 5.17
CA LEU A 105 -4.58 -14.77 5.82
C LEU A 105 -4.25 -13.33 5.39
N ALA A 106 -4.55 -12.95 4.15
CA ALA A 106 -4.37 -11.57 3.69
C ALA A 106 -5.26 -10.57 4.44
N LEU A 107 -6.48 -10.97 4.85
CA LEU A 107 -7.36 -10.11 5.65
C LEU A 107 -6.73 -9.74 7.01
N LEU A 108 -5.91 -10.63 7.59
CA LEU A 108 -5.20 -10.37 8.83
C LEU A 108 -4.18 -9.24 8.67
N SER A 109 -3.45 -9.22 7.54
CA SER A 109 -2.52 -8.13 7.21
C SER A 109 -3.25 -6.80 6.96
N LEU A 110 -4.43 -6.88 6.36
CA LEU A 110 -5.29 -5.73 6.08
C LEU A 110 -5.82 -5.08 7.36
N PHE A 111 -6.13 -5.87 8.40
CA PHE A 111 -6.57 -5.34 9.70
C PHE A 111 -5.51 -4.40 10.32
N PHE A 112 -4.23 -4.74 10.22
CA PHE A 112 -3.15 -3.88 10.72
C PHE A 112 -3.10 -2.54 9.96
N TYR A 113 -3.23 -2.57 8.63
CA TYR A 113 -3.25 -1.35 7.83
C TYR A 113 -4.49 -0.49 8.14
N LEU A 114 -5.67 -1.10 8.29
CA LEU A 114 -6.89 -0.39 8.70
C LEU A 114 -6.69 0.34 10.02
N ARG A 115 -6.12 -0.32 11.04
CA ARG A 115 -5.84 0.31 12.34
C ARG A 115 -4.93 1.53 12.21
N LEU A 116 -3.90 1.44 11.36
CA LEU A 116 -3.01 2.57 11.09
C LEU A 116 -3.78 3.72 10.42
N THR A 117 -4.55 3.45 9.36
CA THR A 117 -5.33 4.51 8.69
C THR A 117 -6.33 5.19 9.63
N TYR A 118 -6.94 4.42 10.53
CA TYR A 118 -7.88 4.93 11.53
C TYR A 118 -7.23 5.95 12.46
N SER A 119 -6.02 5.66 12.95
CA SER A 119 -5.27 6.59 13.80
C SER A 119 -4.76 7.84 13.08
N MET A 120 -4.74 7.83 11.75
CA MET A 120 -4.05 8.84 10.94
C MET A 120 -4.95 9.87 10.29
N SER A 121 -5.99 9.39 9.61
CA SER A 121 -6.82 10.22 8.72
C SER A 121 -8.27 10.26 9.18
N LEU A 122 -8.79 9.15 9.71
CA LEU A 122 -10.20 9.04 10.10
C LEU A 122 -10.49 9.66 11.47
N THR A 123 -9.49 9.74 12.34
CA THR A 123 -9.61 10.38 13.65
C THR A 123 -8.61 11.51 13.79
N THR A 124 -9.01 12.57 14.50
CA THR A 124 -8.15 13.71 14.82
C THR A 124 -7.59 13.53 16.24
N PRO A 125 -6.32 13.13 16.41
CA PRO A 125 -5.69 13.01 17.72
C PRO A 125 -5.45 14.38 18.35
N PRO A 126 -5.20 14.45 19.67
CA PRO A 126 -4.86 15.71 20.32
C PRO A 126 -3.56 16.29 19.76
N ASN A 127 -3.59 17.57 19.42
CA ASN A 127 -2.46 18.28 18.83
C ASN A 127 -1.53 18.87 19.88
N LEU A 128 -0.25 18.97 19.53
CA LEU A 128 0.76 19.65 20.33
C LEU A 128 0.56 21.18 20.25
N GLN A 129 0.87 21.87 21.35
CA GLN A 129 0.72 23.33 21.47
C GLN A 129 1.57 24.10 20.43
N ASN A 130 2.69 23.52 19.99
CA ASN A 130 3.59 24.11 19.00
C ASN A 130 3.13 23.92 17.53
N SER A 131 2.00 23.26 17.28
CA SER A 131 1.48 23.00 15.93
C SER A 131 1.23 24.27 15.11
N LYS A 132 0.81 25.37 15.75
CA LYS A 132 0.53 26.65 15.07
C LYS A 132 1.75 27.26 14.37
N PHE A 133 2.95 27.02 14.89
CA PHE A 133 4.18 27.50 14.27
C PHE A 133 4.54 26.71 13.01
N LEU A 134 4.23 25.41 12.98
CA LEU A 134 4.48 24.54 11.83
C LEU A 134 3.65 24.91 10.60
N TRP A 135 2.50 25.59 10.78
CA TRP A 135 1.65 26.04 9.67
C TRP A 135 2.30 27.11 8.80
N GLN A 136 3.29 27.83 9.32
CA GLN A 136 3.96 28.92 8.61
C GLN A 136 5.08 28.41 7.71
N PHE A 137 5.57 27.18 7.93
CA PHE A 137 6.64 26.60 7.13
C PHE A 137 6.05 25.75 6.01
N ASN A 138 6.25 26.19 4.77
CA ASN A 138 6.01 25.37 3.60
C ASN A 138 7.19 24.40 3.41
N GLU A 139 6.95 23.12 3.68
CA GLU A 139 7.89 22.05 3.33
C GLU A 139 7.94 21.90 1.80
N LEU A 140 9.16 21.84 1.25
CA LEU A 140 9.37 21.54 -0.17
C LEU A 140 8.96 20.10 -0.44
N ASN A 141 7.82 19.93 -1.08
CA ASN A 141 7.34 18.60 -1.42
C ASN A 141 8.10 18.06 -2.64
N ASN A 142 8.76 16.91 -2.48
CA ASN A 142 9.49 16.30 -3.58
C ASN A 142 8.50 15.80 -4.64
N GLN A 143 8.63 16.29 -5.88
CA GLN A 143 7.76 15.92 -7.01
C GLN A 143 7.79 14.42 -7.32
N ALA A 144 8.86 13.72 -6.94
CA ALA A 144 8.92 12.26 -7.06
C ALA A 144 7.90 11.54 -6.16
N THR A 145 7.44 12.15 -5.07
CA THR A 145 6.44 11.54 -4.19
C THR A 145 5.09 11.45 -4.87
N SER A 146 4.66 12.51 -5.57
CA SER A 146 3.35 12.53 -6.24
C SER A 146 3.28 11.55 -7.40
N THR A 147 4.35 11.42 -8.19
CA THR A 147 4.39 10.46 -9.30
C THR A 147 4.30 9.02 -8.79
N MET A 148 5.05 8.68 -7.75
CA MET A 148 5.01 7.34 -7.14
C MET A 148 3.64 7.04 -6.52
N ILE A 149 3.00 8.03 -5.87
CA ILE A 149 1.64 7.88 -5.34
C ILE A 149 0.66 7.54 -6.47
N ILE A 150 0.67 8.29 -7.58
CA ILE A 150 -0.26 8.07 -8.70
C ILE A 150 -0.08 6.67 -9.29
N PHE A 151 1.17 6.27 -9.58
CA PHE A 151 1.45 4.92 -10.09
C PHE A 151 1.01 3.83 -9.11
N SER A 152 1.21 4.02 -7.81
CA SER A 152 0.80 3.02 -6.81
C SER A 152 -0.72 2.86 -6.67
N ILE A 153 -1.54 3.80 -7.12
CA ILE A 153 -2.99 3.76 -6.93
C ILE A 153 -3.72 3.37 -8.21
N MET A 154 -3.36 3.99 -9.34
CA MET A 154 -4.19 4.06 -10.55
C MET A 154 -3.84 3.03 -11.64
N LEU A 155 -3.06 1.98 -11.34
CA LEU A 155 -2.66 0.99 -12.35
C LEU A 155 -3.73 -0.06 -12.69
N LEU A 156 -4.82 -0.17 -11.91
CA LEU A 156 -5.84 -1.22 -12.10
C LEU A 156 -6.50 -1.21 -13.50
N PRO A 157 -6.86 -0.06 -14.12
CA PRO A 157 -7.47 -0.05 -15.45
C PRO A 157 -6.54 -0.53 -16.57
N ILE A 158 -5.22 -0.50 -16.35
CA ILE A 158 -4.18 -0.88 -17.32
C ILE A 158 -3.90 -2.40 -17.26
N LEU A 159 -4.57 -3.11 -16.35
CA LEU A 159 -4.47 -4.55 -16.18
C LEU A 159 -4.50 -5.38 -17.48
N PRO A 160 -5.45 -5.20 -18.42
CA PRO A 160 -5.47 -6.02 -19.64
C PRO A 160 -4.23 -5.81 -20.51
N THR A 161 -3.68 -4.59 -20.58
CA THR A 161 -2.45 -4.34 -21.34
C THR A 161 -1.22 -4.94 -20.66
N VAL A 162 -1.18 -4.98 -19.33
CA VAL A 162 -0.11 -5.64 -18.58
C VAL A 162 -0.14 -7.14 -18.79
N MET A 163 -1.33 -7.74 -18.84
CA MET A 163 -1.47 -9.17 -19.10
C MET A 163 -1.07 -9.55 -20.53
N ASN A 164 -1.34 -8.69 -21.53
CA ASN A 164 -0.90 -8.93 -22.90
C ASN A 164 0.62 -8.83 -23.12
N LEU A 165 1.36 -8.23 -22.18
CA LEU A 165 2.82 -8.14 -22.26
C LEU A 165 3.51 -9.44 -21.79
N PHE A 166 2.75 -10.36 -21.21
CA PHE A 166 3.20 -11.60 -20.59
C PHE A 166 2.63 -12.80 -21.34
#